data_AF-A0A4Q5TP65-F1
#
_entry.id   AF-A0A4Q5TP65-F1
#
_cell.length_a   1.000
_cell.length_b   1.000
_cell.length_c   1.000
_cell.angle_alpha   90.00
_cell.angle_beta   90.00
_cell.angle_gamma   90.00
#
_symmetry.space_group_name_H-M   'P 1'
#
loop_
_entity.id
_entity.type
_entity.pdbx_description
1 polymer ?
#
loop_
_entity_poly.entity_id
_entity_poly.type
_entity_poly.pdbx_seq_one_letter_code
_entity_poly.pdbx_strand_id
1 'polypeptide(L)'
;MLDPEAIVVKYPHSSYVYVCYLNDVPVYVGKGKKKRYLHCINGRTNNPGLKAAYMEHGSEALSVNIIYYNIEDRVALGLERDLILSLTEKGFSLFNLDKRKVDYIPDQGVEIFPLIFDWS
;
A
#
# COMPACT_ATOMS: atom_id res chain seq x y z
N MET A 1 -31.78 -17.98 -19.07
CA MET A 1 -32.09 -18.01 -17.63
C MET A 1 -31.33 -19.20 -17.05
N LEU A 2 -30.21 -18.90 -16.38
CA LEU A 2 -29.19 -19.66 -15.61
C LEU A 2 -28.06 -18.60 -15.47
N ASP A 3 -27.51 -18.17 -14.32
CA ASP A 3 -27.52 -18.65 -12.93
C ASP A 3 -27.31 -17.43 -11.99
N PRO A 4 -28.14 -17.17 -10.95
CA PRO A 4 -28.03 -16.00 -10.08
C PRO A 4 -27.00 -16.12 -8.94
N GLU A 5 -26.26 -17.23 -8.83
CA GLU A 5 -25.22 -17.36 -7.82
C GLU A 5 -23.88 -16.79 -8.30
N ALA A 6 -23.83 -15.47 -8.46
CA ALA A 6 -22.56 -14.78 -8.25
C ALA A 6 -22.15 -15.10 -6.81
N ILE A 7 -21.22 -16.05 -6.64
CA ILE A 7 -20.58 -16.31 -5.35
C ILE A 7 -19.91 -14.99 -4.96
N VAL A 8 -20.61 -14.17 -4.18
CA VAL A 8 -20.02 -13.00 -3.55
C VAL A 8 -19.07 -13.57 -2.51
N VAL A 9 -17.82 -13.78 -2.91
CA VAL A 9 -16.75 -14.18 -1.98
C VAL A 9 -16.53 -12.99 -1.04
N LYS A 10 -17.33 -12.94 0.02
CA LYS A 10 -17.11 -12.05 1.15
C LYS A 10 -15.92 -12.61 1.89
N TYR A 11 -14.74 -12.06 1.67
CA TYR A 11 -13.58 -12.39 2.49
C TYR A 11 -13.82 -11.80 3.89
N PRO A 12 -14.07 -12.60 4.94
CA PRO A 12 -14.30 -12.10 6.30
C PRO A 12 -13.06 -11.39 6.89
N HIS A 13 -11.95 -11.43 6.17
CA HIS A 13 -10.67 -10.84 6.49
C HIS A 13 -10.12 -10.00 5.33
N SER A 14 -10.98 -9.27 4.61
CA SER A 14 -10.60 -8.37 3.52
C SER A 14 -9.49 -7.42 3.96
N SER A 15 -8.28 -7.68 3.47
CA SER A 15 -7.15 -6.76 3.56
C SER A 15 -7.22 -5.80 2.36
N TYR A 16 -6.46 -4.72 2.49
CA TYR A 16 -6.26 -3.73 1.44
C TYR A 16 -4.81 -3.25 1.47
N VAL A 17 -4.37 -2.66 0.38
CA VAL A 17 -3.07 -1.97 0.26
C VAL A 17 -3.35 -0.52 -0.11
N TYR A 18 -2.61 0.38 0.50
CA TYR A 18 -2.78 1.82 0.34
C TYR A 18 -1.43 2.52 0.19
N VAL A 19 -1.45 3.68 -0.43
CA VAL A 19 -0.32 4.61 -0.53
C VAL A 19 -0.68 5.89 0.21
N CYS A 20 0.23 6.34 1.06
CA CYS A 20 0.19 7.66 1.65
C CYS A 20 1.05 8.62 0.83
N TYR A 21 0.50 9.80 0.58
CA TYR A 21 1.15 10.88 -0.14
C TYR A 21 1.38 12.06 0.81
N LEU A 22 2.49 12.77 0.60
CA LEU A 22 2.78 14.07 1.19
C LEU A 22 2.85 15.08 0.04
N ASN A 23 1.92 16.03 -0.01
CA ASN A 23 1.81 17.00 -1.11
C ASN A 23 1.89 16.32 -2.50
N ASP A 24 1.05 15.30 -2.71
CA ASP A 24 0.96 14.47 -3.93
C ASP A 24 2.19 13.61 -4.25
N VAL A 25 3.22 13.61 -3.42
CA VAL A 25 4.39 12.73 -3.56
C VAL A 25 4.18 11.46 -2.71
N PRO A 26 4.28 10.25 -3.29
CA PRO A 26 4.15 9.02 -2.51
C PRO A 26 5.32 8.88 -1.54
N VAL A 27 5.00 8.71 -0.27
CA VAL A 27 5.99 8.64 0.82
C VAL A 27 5.88 7.36 1.65
N TYR A 28 4.78 6.62 1.56
CA TYR A 28 4.64 5.38 2.31
C TYR A 28 3.62 4.44 1.65
N VAL A 29 3.91 3.15 1.68
CA VAL A 29 2.98 2.08 1.28
C VAL A 29 2.63 1.28 2.51
N GLY A 30 1.37 0.90 2.67
CA GLY A 30 0.98 0.03 3.76
C GLY A 30 -0.06 -0.98 3.35
N LYS A 31 -0.09 -2.13 4.03
CA LYS A 31 -1.25 -3.02 4.04
C LYS A 31 -2.04 -2.92 5.34
N GLY A 32 -3.35 -3.10 5.27
CA GLY A 32 -4.20 -2.98 6.45
C GLY A 32 -5.52 -3.72 6.36
N LYS A 33 -6.18 -3.74 7.51
CA LYS A 33 -7.59 -4.11 7.68
C LYS A 33 -8.27 -2.96 8.41
N LYS A 34 -9.60 -2.88 8.30
CA LYS A 34 -10.41 -1.83 8.96
C LYS A 34 -9.90 -0.42 8.57
N LYS A 35 -9.59 0.42 9.57
CA LYS A 35 -9.17 1.82 9.40
C LYS A 35 -7.67 2.03 9.63
N ARG A 36 -6.81 1.03 9.37
CA ARG A 36 -5.35 1.14 9.59
C ARG A 36 -4.72 2.31 8.81
N TYR A 37 -5.30 2.69 7.67
CA TYR A 37 -4.81 3.82 6.88
C TYR A 37 -4.87 5.16 7.64
N LEU A 38 -5.74 5.28 8.66
CA LEU A 38 -5.83 6.48 9.47
C LEU A 38 -4.53 6.81 10.21
N HIS A 39 -3.66 5.82 10.45
CA HIS A 39 -2.36 6.07 11.09
C HIS A 39 -1.47 7.04 10.31
N CYS A 40 -1.65 7.14 8.99
CA CYS A 40 -0.93 8.10 8.16
C CYS A 40 -1.36 9.54 8.42
N ILE A 41 -2.63 9.77 8.72
CA ILE A 41 -3.23 11.12 8.75
C ILE A 41 -3.65 11.59 10.15
N ASN A 42 -3.30 10.86 11.21
CA ASN A 42 -3.69 11.20 12.58
C ASN A 42 -2.51 11.33 13.56
N GLY A 43 -1.27 11.23 13.07
CA GLY A 43 -0.06 11.34 13.88
C GLY A 43 0.20 10.19 14.87
N ARG A 44 -0.67 9.17 14.92
CA ARG A 44 -0.56 8.02 15.85
C ARG A 44 0.12 6.81 15.20
N THR A 45 1.14 7.06 14.40
CA THR A 45 1.94 6.03 13.73
C THR A 45 3.26 5.81 14.47
N ASN A 46 3.75 4.57 14.42
CA ASN A 46 5.08 4.21 14.91
C ASN A 46 6.15 4.38 13.81
N ASN A 47 5.77 4.72 12.58
CA ASN A 47 6.72 5.00 11.52
C ASN A 47 7.32 6.42 11.73
N PRO A 48 8.64 6.54 11.95
CA PRO A 48 9.26 7.83 12.25
C PRO A 48 9.09 8.86 11.13
N GLY A 49 9.19 8.44 9.86
CA GLY A 49 9.02 9.30 8.70
C GLY A 49 7.61 9.89 8.60
N LEU A 50 6.58 9.04 8.72
CA LEU A 50 5.18 9.52 8.75
C LEU A 50 4.90 10.42 9.95
N LYS A 51 5.47 10.10 11.12
CA LYS A 51 5.32 10.94 12.32
C LYS A 51 5.97 12.31 12.13
N ALA A 52 7.17 12.36 11.56
CA ALA A 52 7.87 13.60 11.25
C ALA A 52 7.07 14.44 10.23
N ALA A 53 6.63 13.82 9.12
CA ALA A 53 5.84 14.49 8.10
C ALA A 53 4.53 15.09 8.66
N TYR A 54 3.83 14.35 9.53
CA TYR A 54 2.62 14.84 10.18
C TYR A 54 2.90 16.05 11.10
N MET A 55 3.98 16.01 11.87
CA MET A 55 4.33 17.11 12.78
C MET A 55 4.80 18.36 12.05
N GLU A 56 5.46 18.20 10.90
CA GLU A 56 6.01 19.30 10.11
C GLU A 56 4.97 19.96 9.20
N HIS A 57 4.14 19.17 8.52
CA HIS A 57 3.22 19.67 7.50
C HIS A 57 1.74 19.61 7.90
N GLY A 58 1.41 18.92 9.00
CA GLY A 58 0.03 18.72 9.44
C GLY A 58 -0.73 17.64 8.66
N SER A 59 -1.98 17.40 9.06
CA SER A 59 -2.83 16.37 8.44
C SER A 59 -3.29 16.71 7.02
N GLU A 60 -3.39 18.00 6.68
CA GLU A 60 -3.92 18.45 5.38
C GLU A 60 -2.97 18.15 4.22
N ALA A 61 -1.66 18.09 4.50
CA ALA A 61 -0.64 17.74 3.52
C ALA A 61 -0.55 16.23 3.24
N LEU A 62 -1.20 15.40 4.06
CA LEU A 62 -1.13 13.95 3.98
C LEU A 62 -2.45 13.37 3.46
N SER A 63 -2.37 12.59 2.38
CA SER A 63 -3.52 11.91 1.80
C SER A 63 -3.27 10.41 1.64
N VAL A 64 -4.33 9.62 1.56
CA VAL A 64 -4.26 8.16 1.44
C VAL A 64 -5.14 7.71 0.29
N ASN A 65 -4.55 6.97 -0.65
CA ASN A 65 -5.31 6.25 -1.68
C ASN A 65 -5.24 4.74 -1.45
N ILE A 66 -6.39 4.08 -1.44
CA ILE A 66 -6.48 2.63 -1.42
C ILE A 66 -6.29 2.13 -2.86
N ILE A 67 -5.26 1.33 -3.09
CA ILE A 67 -4.87 0.83 -4.42
C ILE A 67 -5.50 -0.54 -4.70
N TYR A 68 -5.48 -1.42 -3.70
CA TYR A 68 -6.07 -2.75 -3.78
C TYR A 68 -7.03 -2.96 -2.61
N TYR A 69 -8.22 -3.52 -2.85
CA TYR A 69 -9.26 -3.72 -1.85
C TYR A 69 -9.89 -5.11 -1.96
N ASN A 70 -10.45 -5.61 -0.85
CA ASN A 70 -11.11 -6.92 -0.77
C ASN A 70 -10.22 -8.11 -1.20
N ILE A 71 -8.97 -8.10 -0.73
CA ILE A 71 -7.99 -9.14 -1.03
C ILE A 71 -7.60 -9.95 0.21
N GLU A 72 -7.12 -11.16 0.00
CA GLU A 72 -6.56 -11.99 1.08
C GLU A 72 -5.30 -11.35 1.68
N ASP A 73 -5.05 -11.60 2.97
CA ASP A 73 -3.91 -10.96 3.65
C ASP A 73 -2.55 -11.35 3.07
N ARG A 74 -2.39 -12.60 2.61
CA ARG A 74 -1.17 -13.06 1.91
C ARG A 74 -0.94 -12.32 0.60
N VAL A 75 -2.02 -12.05 -0.14
CA VAL A 75 -1.97 -11.31 -1.41
C VAL A 75 -1.64 -9.85 -1.13
N ALA A 76 -2.25 -9.26 -0.09
CA ALA A 76 -1.95 -7.89 0.32
C ALA A 76 -0.47 -7.69 0.72
N LEU A 77 0.17 -8.70 1.30
CA LEU A 77 1.59 -8.66 1.63
C LEU A 77 2.48 -8.63 0.37
N GLY A 78 2.18 -9.47 -0.61
CA GLY A 78 2.89 -9.46 -1.90
C GLY A 78 2.73 -8.12 -2.61
N LEU A 79 1.49 -7.66 -2.76
CA LEU A 79 1.17 -6.39 -3.44
C LEU A 79 1.77 -5.15 -2.73
N GLU A 80 1.82 -5.14 -1.39
CA GLU A 80 2.52 -4.09 -0.63
C GLU A 80 4.00 -4.05 -0.99
N ARG A 81 4.66 -5.22 -1.02
CA ARG A 81 6.09 -5.34 -1.37
C ARG A 81 6.35 -4.89 -2.81
N ASP A 82 5.56 -5.38 -3.76
CA ASP A 82 5.74 -5.06 -5.18
C ASP A 82 5.55 -3.57 -5.46
N LEU A 83 4.58 -2.94 -4.78
CA LEU A 83 4.33 -1.52 -4.91
C LEU A 83 5.46 -0.66 -4.31
N ILE A 84 6.04 -1.08 -3.18
CA ILE A 84 7.25 -0.44 -2.60
C ILE A 84 8.41 -0.49 -3.60
N LEU A 85 8.65 -1.65 -4.21
CA LEU A 85 9.72 -1.82 -5.20
C LEU A 85 9.48 -0.93 -6.42
N SER A 86 8.29 -0.99 -7.02
CA SER A 86 7.95 -0.21 -8.21
C SER A 86 8.10 1.31 -7.99
N LEU A 87 7.67 1.82 -6.82
CA LEU A 87 7.82 3.23 -6.49
C LEU A 87 9.29 3.61 -6.23
N THR A 88 10.06 2.72 -5.60
CA THR A 88 11.49 2.93 -5.38
C THR A 88 12.27 2.97 -6.70
N GLU A 89 11.95 2.06 -7.63
CA GLU A 89 12.52 2.03 -9.00
C GLU A 89 12.17 3.29 -9.81
N LYS A 90 11.01 3.90 -9.53
CA LYS A 90 10.61 5.21 -10.08
C LYS A 90 11.29 6.41 -9.40
N GLY A 91 12.14 6.17 -8.40
CA GLY A 91 12.92 7.21 -7.71
C GLY A 91 12.24 7.85 -6.50
N PHE A 92 11.11 7.30 -6.02
CA PHE A 92 10.45 7.83 -4.83
C PHE A 92 11.16 7.38 -3.55
N SER A 93 11.33 8.30 -2.60
CA SER A 93 11.91 8.02 -1.28
C SER A 93 10.80 7.65 -0.28
N LEU A 94 10.62 6.35 -0.04
CA LEU A 94 9.57 5.85 0.85
C LEU A 94 10.04 5.70 2.30
N PHE A 95 9.22 6.11 3.25
CA PHE A 95 9.40 5.95 4.70
C PHE A 95 9.26 4.49 5.18
N ASN A 96 8.90 3.56 4.30
CA ASN A 96 8.94 2.11 4.56
C ASN A 96 10.36 1.64 4.92
N LEU A 97 11.38 2.33 4.41
CA LEU A 97 12.77 1.92 4.40
C LEU A 97 13.57 2.61 5.51
N ASP A 98 13.08 2.61 6.75
CA ASP A 98 13.92 3.08 7.87
C ASP A 98 14.86 1.97 8.36
N LYS A 99 16.06 1.95 7.76
CA LYS A 99 17.33 1.35 8.21
C LYS A 99 17.27 -0.08 8.78
N ARG A 100 17.26 -1.09 7.90
CA ARG A 100 17.99 -2.37 8.08
C ARG A 100 18.08 -3.08 6.72
N LYS A 101 19.30 -3.50 6.37
CA LYS A 101 19.70 -4.21 5.15
C LYS A 101 18.59 -5.12 4.60
N VAL A 102 18.14 -4.84 3.39
CA VAL A 102 17.48 -5.86 2.57
C VAL A 102 18.59 -6.49 1.74
N ASP A 103 19.23 -7.53 2.28
CA ASP A 103 20.01 -8.45 1.45
C ASP A 103 18.98 -9.14 0.54
N TYR A 104 18.92 -8.67 -0.71
CA TYR A 104 18.03 -9.21 -1.72
C TYR A 104 18.52 -10.60 -2.12
N ILE A 105 17.75 -11.64 -1.77
CA ILE A 105 17.82 -12.95 -2.40
C ILE A 105 16.61 -13.02 -3.34
N PRO A 106 16.79 -12.98 -4.67
CA PRO A 106 15.71 -13.21 -5.61
C PRO A 106 15.23 -14.65 -5.45
N ASP A 107 14.07 -14.84 -4.85
CA ASP A 107 13.40 -16.14 -4.91
C ASP A 107 12.71 -16.25 -6.27
N GLN A 108 12.91 -17.40 -6.90
CA GLN A 108 12.64 -17.61 -8.31
C GLN A 108 11.14 -17.64 -8.62
N GLY A 109 10.73 -16.88 -9.64
CA GLY A 109 9.66 -17.31 -10.55
C GLY A 109 8.21 -17.06 -10.15
N VAL A 110 7.83 -15.81 -9.85
CA VAL A 110 6.42 -15.41 -9.92
C VAL A 110 6.26 -14.35 -11.02
N GLU A 111 5.74 -14.77 -12.18
CA GLU A 111 5.29 -13.85 -13.23
C GLU A 111 4.04 -13.11 -12.75
N ILE A 112 4.15 -11.80 -12.55
CA ILE A 112 3.02 -10.92 -12.25
C ILE A 112 2.70 -10.17 -13.54
N PHE A 113 1.52 -10.44 -14.12
CA PHE A 113 1.03 -9.68 -15.27
C PHE A 113 0.54 -8.30 -14.81
N PRO A 114 1.10 -7.19 -15.30
CA PRO A 114 0.57 -5.86 -14.98
C PRO A 114 -0.78 -5.66 -15.70
N LEU A 115 -1.84 -5.38 -14.92
CA LEU A 115 -3.07 -4.80 -15.45
C LEU A 115 -2.77 -3.34 -15.84
N ILE A 116 -2.48 -3.13 -17.12
CA ILE A 116 -2.39 -1.80 -17.72
C ILE A 116 -3.82 -1.25 -17.80
N PHE A 117 -4.12 -0.21 -17.03
CA PHE A 117 -5.29 0.63 -17.27
C PHE A 117 -4.85 1.81 -18.14
N ASP A 118 -5.28 1.77 -19.40
CA ASP A 118 -5.21 2.88 -20.35
C ASP A 118 -6.26 3.93 -19.95
N TRP A 119 -5.80 5.14 -19.63
CA TRP A 119 -6.66 6.30 -19.40
C TRP A 119 -6.54 7.22 -20.62
N SER A 120 -7.13 6.78 -21.74
CA SER A 120 -7.35 7.59 -22.94
C SER A 120 -8.77 8.16 -22.98
#